data_AF-A0A815UII3-F1
#
_entry.id   AF-A0A815UII3-F1
#
_cell.length_a   1.000
_cell.length_b   1.000
_cell.length_c   1.000
_cell.angle_alpha   90.00
_cell.angle_beta   90.00
_cell.angle_gamma   90.00
#
_symmetry.space_group_name_H-M   'P 1'
#
loop_
_entity.id
_entity.type
_entity.pdbx_description
1 polymer ?
#
loop_
_entity_poly.entity_id
_entity_poly.type
_entity_poly.pdbx_seq_one_letter_code
_entity_poly.pdbx_strand_id
1 'polypeptide(L)'
;ATTLTVSMEKFDNYFGKCTTKFAVGDEPTVADFQVYAYIDTCLLLDGGHALLDKYANVKQYLKKISEIPEIKDYIVQSHAQLPINNKVAKFGGKVINKP
;
A
#
# COMPACT_ATOMS: atom_id res chain seq x y z
N ALA A 1 -11.44 15.17 -10.87
CA ALA A 1 -11.38 13.79 -10.36
C ALA A 1 -9.97 13.54 -9.84
N THR A 2 -9.87 13.13 -8.59
CA THR A 2 -8.66 13.01 -7.77
C THR A 2 -7.69 11.97 -8.35
N THR A 3 -6.44 12.36 -8.63
CA THR A 3 -5.40 11.51 -9.25
C THR A 3 -5.20 10.15 -8.55
N LEU A 4 -5.50 10.08 -7.24
CA LEU A 4 -5.41 8.85 -6.45
C LEU A 4 -6.43 7.79 -6.88
N THR A 5 -7.71 8.14 -7.05
CA THR A 5 -8.74 7.15 -7.41
C THR A 5 -8.51 6.59 -8.82
N VAL A 6 -8.06 7.44 -9.75
CA VAL A 6 -7.66 7.01 -11.11
C VAL A 6 -6.46 6.06 -11.05
N SER A 7 -5.47 6.33 -10.20
CA SER A 7 -4.30 5.45 -10.05
C SER A 7 -4.67 4.12 -9.39
N MET A 8 -5.52 4.14 -8.36
CA MET A 8 -6.04 2.95 -7.70
C MET A 8 -6.84 2.08 -8.65
N GLU A 9 -7.69 2.67 -9.50
CA GLU A 9 -8.44 1.95 -10.53
C GLU A 9 -7.50 1.28 -11.55
N LYS A 10 -6.42 1.95 -11.96
CA LYS A 10 -5.42 1.36 -12.86
C LYS A 10 -4.70 0.17 -12.22
N PHE A 11 -4.29 0.30 -10.96
CA PHE A 11 -3.68 -0.81 -10.23
C PHE A 11 -4.65 -1.96 -10.01
N ASP A 12 -5.90 -1.69 -9.64
CA ASP A 12 -6.91 -2.71 -9.43
C ASP A 12 -7.18 -3.50 -10.72
N ASN A 13 -7.36 -2.79 -11.83
CA ASN A 13 -7.50 -3.38 -13.16
C ASN A 13 -6.27 -4.19 -13.60
N TYR A 14 -5.07 -3.74 -13.25
CA TYR A 14 -3.83 -4.46 -13.55
C TYR A 14 -3.76 -5.76 -12.76
N PHE A 15 -3.91 -5.71 -11.43
CA PHE A 15 -3.86 -6.88 -10.57
C PHE A 15 -4.97 -7.88 -10.84
N GLY A 16 -6.18 -7.41 -11.22
CA GLY A 16 -7.27 -8.28 -11.65
C GLY A 16 -7.01 -9.02 -12.97
N LYS A 17 -6.01 -8.61 -13.76
CA LYS A 17 -5.58 -9.28 -15.00
C LYS A 17 -4.32 -10.13 -14.82
N CYS A 18 -3.59 -9.95 -13.72
CA CYS A 18 -2.40 -10.75 -13.43
C CYS A 18 -2.80 -12.20 -13.14
N THR A 19 -2.14 -13.15 -13.80
CA THR A 19 -2.30 -14.59 -13.54
C THR A 19 -1.23 -15.16 -12.62
N THR A 20 -0.26 -14.32 -12.22
CA THR A 20 0.87 -14.66 -11.37
C THR A 20 0.60 -14.30 -9.91
N LYS A 21 1.36 -14.91 -8.98
CA LYS A 21 1.22 -14.63 -7.55
C LYS A 21 1.52 -13.18 -7.19
N PHE A 22 2.55 -12.55 -7.75
CA PHE A 22 2.94 -11.16 -7.53
C PHE A 22 2.76 -10.33 -8.81
N ALA A 23 3.21 -9.07 -8.82
CA ALA A 23 2.94 -8.15 -9.93
C ALA A 23 3.42 -8.68 -11.29
N VAL A 24 4.62 -9.28 -11.33
CA VAL A 24 5.28 -9.70 -12.58
C VAL A 24 5.73 -11.17 -12.60
N GLY A 25 5.37 -11.97 -11.60
CA GLY A 25 5.81 -13.37 -11.49
C GLY A 25 5.33 -14.06 -10.22
N ASP A 26 5.71 -15.32 -10.03
CA ASP A 26 5.31 -16.11 -8.86
C ASP A 26 6.19 -15.88 -7.62
N GLU A 27 7.31 -15.17 -7.80
CA GLU A 27 8.19 -14.70 -6.74
C GLU A 27 8.13 -13.17 -6.63
N PRO A 28 8.27 -12.60 -5.42
CA PRO A 28 8.23 -11.16 -5.24
C PRO A 28 9.52 -10.53 -5.79
N THR A 29 9.38 -9.33 -6.34
CA THR A 29 10.50 -8.53 -6.82
C THR A 29 10.59 -7.22 -6.02
N VAL A 30 11.69 -6.48 -6.19
CA VAL A 30 11.84 -5.14 -5.61
C VAL A 30 10.65 -4.21 -5.95
N ALA A 31 10.05 -4.39 -7.13
CA ALA A 31 8.91 -3.59 -7.56
C ALA A 31 7.69 -3.81 -6.67
N ASP A 32 7.48 -5.03 -6.17
CA ASP A 32 6.31 -5.34 -5.33
C ASP A 32 6.35 -4.58 -4.00
N PHE A 33 7.54 -4.51 -3.38
CA PHE A 33 7.73 -3.77 -2.14
C PHE A 33 7.59 -2.26 -2.35
N GLN A 34 8.06 -1.74 -3.49
CA GLN A 34 7.90 -0.32 -3.83
C GLN A 34 6.43 0.05 -4.07
N VAL A 35 5.69 -0.78 -4.81
CA VAL A 35 4.26 -0.58 -5.04
C VAL A 35 3.48 -0.67 -3.72
N TYR A 36 3.77 -1.67 -2.89
CA TYR A 36 3.17 -1.81 -1.55
C TYR A 36 3.36 -0.54 -0.72
N ALA A 37 4.59 -0.06 -0.58
CA ALA A 37 4.90 1.10 0.25
C ALA A 37 4.20 2.39 -0.23
N TYR A 38 4.14 2.61 -1.55
CA TYR A 38 3.48 3.80 -2.09
C TYR A 38 1.96 3.76 -1.94
N ILE A 39 1.34 2.61 -2.23
CA ILE A 39 -0.11 2.47 -2.08
C ILE A 39 -0.49 2.62 -0.60
N ASP A 40 0.20 1.95 0.31
CA ASP A 40 -0.05 2.06 1.76
C ASP A 40 0.06 3.52 2.24
N THR A 41 1.11 4.24 1.82
CA THR A 41 1.27 5.67 2.13
C THR A 41 0.14 6.53 1.56
N CYS A 42 -0.32 6.24 0.34
CA CYS A 42 -1.42 6.97 -0.27
C CYS A 42 -2.75 6.73 0.43
N LEU A 43 -2.97 5.53 0.97
CA LEU A 43 -4.20 5.21 1.70
C LEU A 43 -4.30 5.95 3.04
N LEU A 44 -3.18 6.40 3.62
CA LEU A 44 -3.20 7.30 4.76
C LEU A 44 -3.82 8.68 4.43
N LEU A 45 -3.70 9.13 3.18
CA LEU A 45 -4.36 10.37 2.71
C LEU A 45 -5.88 10.23 2.58
N ASP A 46 -6.36 8.99 2.46
CA ASP A 46 -7.77 8.65 2.35
C ASP A 46 -8.47 8.48 3.71
N GLY A 47 -7.81 8.87 4.81
CA GLY A 47 -8.45 8.97 6.12
C GLY A 47 -8.86 7.63 6.73
N GLY A 48 -8.13 6.55 6.44
CA GLY A 48 -8.36 5.23 7.06
C GLY A 48 -8.58 4.08 6.07
N HIS A 49 -7.98 4.16 4.88
CA HIS A 49 -7.98 3.07 3.88
C HIS A 49 -9.37 2.75 3.28
N ALA A 50 -10.33 3.68 3.28
CA ALA A 50 -11.68 3.48 2.77
C ALA A 50 -11.72 3.08 1.27
N LEU A 51 -10.74 3.51 0.48
CA LEU A 51 -10.60 3.12 -0.92
C LEU A 51 -10.36 1.62 -1.10
N LEU A 52 -9.83 0.90 -0.10
CA LEU A 52 -9.65 -0.55 -0.20
C LEU A 52 -10.98 -1.31 -0.27
N ASP A 53 -12.09 -0.72 0.16
CA ASP A 53 -13.42 -1.34 0.02
C ASP A 53 -13.95 -1.26 -1.42
N LYS A 54 -13.37 -0.38 -2.25
CA LYS A 54 -13.72 -0.23 -3.68
C LYS A 54 -12.80 -1.02 -4.61
N TYR A 55 -11.56 -1.28 -4.20
CA TYR A 55 -10.51 -1.87 -5.03
C TYR A 55 -10.02 -3.18 -4.43
N ALA A 56 -10.81 -4.24 -4.67
CA ALA A 56 -10.59 -5.56 -4.06
C ALA A 56 -9.28 -6.24 -4.50
N ASN A 57 -8.86 -6.05 -5.75
CA ASN A 57 -7.62 -6.64 -6.26
C ASN A 57 -6.41 -5.96 -5.62
N VAL A 58 -6.46 -4.63 -5.45
CA VAL A 58 -5.43 -3.89 -4.70
C VAL A 58 -5.38 -4.38 -3.25
N LYS A 59 -6.54 -4.51 -2.58
CA LYS A 59 -6.63 -5.01 -1.20
C LYS A 59 -5.99 -6.40 -1.06
N GLN A 60 -6.29 -7.32 -1.96
CA GLN A 60 -5.71 -8.67 -1.96
C GLN A 60 -4.21 -8.65 -2.24
N TYR A 61 -3.75 -7.80 -3.16
CA TYR A 61 -2.33 -7.65 -3.46
C TYR A 61 -1.54 -7.14 -2.25
N LEU A 62 -2.01 -6.07 -1.59
CA LEU A 62 -1.36 -5.56 -0.37
C LEU A 62 -1.32 -6.60 0.74
N LYS A 63 -2.44 -7.32 0.98
CA LYS A 63 -2.50 -8.40 1.96
C LYS A 63 -1.44 -9.46 1.69
N LYS A 64 -1.33 -9.89 0.43
CA LYS A 64 -0.35 -10.90 0.00
C LYS A 64 1.09 -10.49 0.30
N ILE A 65 1.47 -9.24 0.04
CA ILE A 65 2.81 -8.73 0.39
C ILE A 65 2.99 -8.68 1.91
N SER A 66 2.01 -8.16 2.64
CA SER A 66 2.11 -8.01 4.10
C SER A 66 2.18 -9.33 4.88
N GLU A 67 1.76 -10.43 4.25
CA GLU A 67 1.76 -11.78 4.85
C GLU A 67 2.99 -12.61 4.46
N ILE A 68 3.94 -12.06 3.71
CA ILE A 68 5.22 -12.73 3.43
C ILE A 68 5.93 -13.00 4.76
N PRO A 69 6.26 -14.27 5.09
CA PRO A 69 6.78 -14.65 6.41
C PRO A 69 7.99 -13.84 6.87
N GLU A 70 8.88 -13.50 5.94
CA GLU A 70 10.14 -12.81 6.18
C GLU A 70 9.96 -11.34 6.54
N ILE A 71 8.84 -10.71 6.15
CA ILE A 71 8.61 -9.27 6.37
C ILE A 71 7.36 -8.96 7.18
N LYS A 72 6.48 -9.94 7.47
CA LYS A 72 5.22 -9.68 8.19
C LYS A 72 5.42 -8.95 9.52
N ASP A 73 6.47 -9.29 10.26
CA ASP A 73 6.76 -8.67 11.55
C ASP A 73 7.32 -7.25 11.36
N TYR A 74 8.17 -7.06 10.35
CA TYR A 74 8.68 -5.74 9.94
C TYR A 74 7.52 -4.80 9.53
N ILE A 75 6.53 -5.31 8.79
CA ILE A 75 5.38 -4.53 8.35
C ILE A 75 4.62 -3.96 9.55
N VAL A 76 4.33 -4.79 10.55
CA VAL A 76 3.56 -4.40 11.74
C VAL A 76 4.38 -3.53 12.69
N GLN A 77 5.67 -3.82 12.87
CA GLN A 77 6.49 -3.18 13.91
C GLN A 77 7.22 -1.92 13.42
N SER A 78 7.73 -1.93 12.20
CA SER A 78 8.63 -0.89 11.69
C SER A 78 7.99 -0.06 10.59
N HIS A 79 7.44 -0.69 9.55
CA HIS A 79 6.83 0.03 8.42
C HIS A 79 5.61 0.85 8.84
N ALA A 80 4.77 0.31 9.75
CA ALA A 80 3.57 0.99 10.25
C ALA A 80 3.85 2.19 11.18
N GLN A 81 5.11 2.51 11.47
CA GLN A 81 5.47 3.60 12.38
C GLN A 81 5.24 4.98 11.76
N LEU A 82 4.85 5.92 12.61
CA LEU A 82 4.74 7.33 12.27
C LEU A 82 5.87 8.12 12.94
N PRO A 83 6.33 9.25 12.36
CA PRO A 83 5.84 9.89 11.14
C PRO A 83 6.36 9.23 9.85
N ILE A 84 5.52 9.14 8.81
CA ILE A 84 5.92 8.62 7.49
C ILE A 84 6.81 9.58 6.68
N ASN A 85 6.82 10.88 7.01
CA ASN A 85 7.59 11.91 6.34
C ASN A 85 8.43 12.72 7.34
N ASN A 86 9.38 13.50 6.84
CA ASN A 86 10.18 14.40 7.68
C ASN A 86 9.36 15.59 8.23
N LYS A 87 9.92 16.30 9.22
CA LYS A 87 9.25 17.40 9.95
C LYS A 87 8.86 18.60 9.09
N VAL A 88 9.42 18.75 7.88
CA VAL A 88 9.10 19.85 6.97
C VAL A 88 7.91 19.52 6.05
N ALA A 89 7.48 18.25 5.99
CA ALA A 89 6.33 17.84 5.21
C ALA A 89 5.01 18.31 5.85
N LYS A 90 4.08 18.81 5.02
CA LYS A 90 2.75 19.22 5.47
C LYS A 90 1.89 18.05 5.96
N PHE A 91 2.06 16.86 5.37
CA PHE A 91 1.34 15.65 5.73
C PHE A 91 2.32 14.57 6.22
N GLY A 92 1.93 13.84 7.26
CA GLY A 92 2.71 12.70 7.77
C GLY A 92 4.06 13.07 8.39
N GLY A 93 4.38 14.36 8.56
CA GLY A 93 5.61 14.87 9.19
C GLY A 93 5.57 14.97 10.72
N LYS A 94 4.44 14.59 11.33
CA LYS A 94 4.21 14.59 12.78
C LYS A 94 3.56 13.26 13.17
N VAL A 95 3.89 12.77 14.36
CA VAL A 95 3.14 11.65 14.97
C VAL A 95 1.73 12.16 15.25
N ILE A 96 0.76 11.61 14.56
CA ILE A 96 -0.67 11.73 14.89
C ILE A 96 -1.11 10.37 15.40
N ASN A 97 -1.91 10.33 16.47
CA ASN A 97 -2.51 9.08 16.90
C ASN A 97 -3.35 8.53 15.75
N LYS A 98 -3.11 7.28 15.37
CA LYS A 98 -3.97 6.57 14.42
C LYS A 98 -5.40 6.54 15.01
N PRO A 99 -6.44 6.91 14.26
CA PRO A 99 -7.82 6.77 14.74
C PRO A 99 -8.13 5.31 15.12
#